data_AF-A0A453QV40-F1
#
_entry.id   AF-A0A453QV40-F1
#
_cell.length_a   1.000
_cell.length_b   1.000
_cell.length_c   1.000
_cell.angle_alpha   90.00
_cell.angle_beta   90.00
_cell.angle_gamma   90.00
#
_symmetry.space_group_name_H-M   'P 1'
#
loop_
_entity.id
_entity.type
_entity.pdbx_description
1 polymer ?
#
loop_
_entity_poly.entity_id
_entity_poly.type
_entity_poly.pdbx_seq_one_letter_code
_entity_poly.pdbx_strand_id
1 'polypeptide(L)'
;AEEFERQRKEEVNRKIASRKALSIILRREATKAVLDKREPGKGTRRLLPRTVLEALHDRVAALRWESALKVFELMRDQVWYRPYVGIYIKLITMLGKCKQPGKAHELFQAMVDEGCAPNLESYTALVSAYSRSGSFDRAFSLLDQMKATPGCRPDVQTYSILIKSCLHAYDFDKVKDLLEDMARAGIRPNTVTYNTLIDAHGKAGR
;
A
#
# COMPACT_ATOMS: atom_id res chain seq x y z
N ALA A 1 9.39 50.47 25.06
CA ALA A 1 10.13 50.51 23.77
C ALA A 1 10.64 49.12 23.38
N GLU A 2 11.36 48.43 24.26
CA GLU A 2 11.91 47.08 24.00
C GLU A 2 10.85 46.00 23.69
N GLU A 3 9.73 46.01 24.42
CA GLU A 3 8.67 45.01 24.22
C GLU A 3 7.97 45.15 22.87
N PHE A 4 7.80 46.39 22.41
CA PHE A 4 7.28 46.68 21.07
C PHE A 4 8.24 46.23 19.96
N GLU A 5 9.55 46.45 20.14
CA GLU A 5 10.55 45.93 19.20
C GLU A 5 10.60 44.40 19.17
N ARG A 6 10.43 43.74 20.33
CA ARG A 6 10.40 42.28 20.44
C ARG A 6 9.19 41.70 19.69
N GLN A 7 8.00 42.26 19.90
CA GLN A 7 6.79 41.84 19.19
C GLN A 7 6.93 42.01 17.67
N ARG A 8 7.53 43.12 17.22
CA ARG A 8 7.80 43.37 15.79
C ARG A 8 8.79 42.35 15.21
N LYS A 9 9.86 42.00 15.93
CA LYS A 9 10.83 40.98 15.51
C LYS A 9 10.20 39.58 15.43
N GLU A 10 9.35 39.22 16.40
CA GLU A 10 8.62 37.95 16.39
C GLU A 10 7.64 37.87 15.21
N GLU A 11 6.93 38.95 14.89
CA GLU A 11 6.02 39.00 13.74
C GLU A 11 6.77 38.84 12.40
N VAL A 12 7.91 39.52 12.24
CA VAL A 12 8.77 39.40 11.05
C VAL A 12 9.31 37.98 10.91
N ASN A 13 9.77 37.37 12.00
CA ASN A 13 10.24 35.97 11.99
C ASN A 13 9.12 34.99 11.62
N ARG A 14 7.89 35.22 12.12
CA ARG A 14 6.71 34.40 11.78
C ARG A 14 6.35 34.52 10.29
N LYS A 15 6.41 35.73 9.72
CA LYS A 15 6.21 35.97 8.27
C LYS A 15 7.30 35.32 7.41
N ILE A 16 8.57 35.40 7.81
CA ILE A 16 9.69 34.74 7.12
C ILE A 16 9.54 33.22 7.15
N ALA A 17 9.17 32.65 8.30
CA ALA A 17 8.91 31.21 8.44
C ALA A 17 7.78 30.74 7.53
N SER A 18 6.67 31.50 7.49
CA SER A 18 5.54 31.24 6.59
C SER A 18 5.94 31.32 5.11
N ARG A 19 6.72 32.34 4.71
CA ARG A 19 7.20 32.49 3.33
C ARG A 19 8.19 31.40 2.93
N LYS A 20 9.06 30.96 3.84
CA LYS A 20 9.95 29.80 3.64
C LYS A 20 9.14 28.51 3.50
N ALA A 21 8.14 28.28 4.34
CA ALA A 21 7.25 27.12 4.24
C ALA A 21 6.50 27.09 2.90
N LEU A 22 5.90 28.20 2.48
CA LEU A 22 5.25 28.35 1.17
C LEU A 22 6.24 28.15 0.01
N SER A 23 7.45 28.68 0.09
CA SER A 23 8.48 28.46 -0.94
C SER A 23 8.91 26.99 -1.03
N ILE A 24 9.01 26.28 0.10
CA ILE A 24 9.30 24.85 0.13
C ILE A 24 8.13 24.06 -0.47
N ILE A 25 6.88 24.42 -0.14
CA ILE A 25 5.67 23.80 -0.71
C ILE A 25 5.62 24.02 -2.22
N LEU A 26 5.78 25.25 -2.70
CA LEU A 26 5.80 25.57 -4.13
C LEU A 26 6.95 24.89 -4.88
N ARG A 27 8.13 24.79 -4.26
CA ARG A 27 9.26 24.04 -4.85
C ARG A 27 8.95 22.55 -4.90
N ARG A 28 8.37 21.98 -3.83
CA ARG A 28 7.92 20.59 -3.80
C ARG A 28 6.86 20.33 -4.87
N GLU A 29 5.86 21.19 -4.99
CA GLU A 29 4.81 21.14 -6.00
C GLU A 29 5.34 21.33 -7.42
N ALA A 30 6.31 22.22 -7.62
CA ALA A 30 6.98 22.39 -8.91
C ALA A 30 7.82 21.15 -9.27
N THR A 31 8.59 20.58 -8.33
CA THR A 31 9.26 19.29 -8.55
C THR A 31 8.25 18.17 -8.81
N LYS A 32 7.10 18.19 -8.12
CA LYS A 32 6.01 17.22 -8.31
C LYS A 32 5.43 17.32 -9.73
N ALA A 33 5.19 18.54 -10.21
CA ALA A 33 4.72 18.82 -11.56
C ALA A 33 5.78 18.48 -12.64
N VAL A 34 7.06 18.71 -12.36
CA VAL A 34 8.18 18.31 -13.25
C VAL A 34 8.29 16.79 -13.34
N LEU A 35 8.09 16.07 -12.24
CA LEU A 35 8.05 14.61 -12.23
C LEU A 35 6.81 14.06 -12.95
N ASP A 36 5.64 14.69 -12.77
CA ASP A 36 4.39 14.26 -13.43
C ASP A 36 4.44 14.44 -14.95
N LYS A 37 5.14 15.47 -15.46
CA LYS A 37 5.27 15.74 -16.91
C LYS A 37 6.37 14.94 -17.61
N ARG A 38 7.23 14.19 -16.90
CA ARG A 38 8.36 13.45 -17.51
C ARG A 38 7.98 12.06 -17.97
N GLU A 39 8.49 11.62 -19.11
CA GLU A 39 8.33 10.25 -19.61
C GLU A 39 9.45 9.34 -19.07
N PRO A 40 9.15 8.09 -18.67
CA PRO A 40 10.18 7.09 -18.32
C PRO A 40 11.14 6.85 -19.49
N GLY A 41 12.44 6.64 -19.21
CA GLY A 41 13.42 6.21 -20.22
C GLY A 41 14.14 7.28 -21.07
N LYS A 42 13.82 8.59 -20.94
CA LYS A 42 14.59 9.67 -21.62
C LYS A 42 15.62 10.30 -20.67
N GLY A 43 16.91 9.99 -20.87
CA GLY A 43 18.08 10.70 -20.32
C GLY A 43 17.96 11.20 -18.87
N THR A 44 18.25 10.36 -17.90
CA THR A 44 18.01 10.63 -16.48
C THR A 44 18.94 11.71 -15.93
N ARG A 45 18.43 12.93 -15.70
CA ARG A 45 19.06 13.84 -14.72
C ARG A 45 18.97 13.19 -13.35
N ARG A 46 20.08 13.08 -12.62
CA ARG A 46 20.13 12.53 -11.26
C ARG A 46 19.12 13.27 -10.37
N LEU A 47 18.12 12.55 -9.88
CA LEU A 47 17.15 13.07 -8.91
C LEU A 47 17.64 12.80 -7.49
N LEU A 48 17.27 13.67 -6.55
CA LEU A 48 17.59 13.46 -5.14
C LEU A 48 16.68 12.37 -4.54
N PRO A 49 17.23 11.38 -3.81
CA PRO A 49 16.45 10.30 -3.22
C PRO A 49 15.27 10.79 -2.39
N ARG A 50 15.51 11.81 -1.56
CA ARG A 50 14.49 12.40 -0.68
C ARG A 50 13.29 12.94 -1.47
N THR A 51 13.52 13.63 -2.57
CA THR A 51 12.46 14.24 -3.37
C THR A 51 11.56 13.19 -4.02
N VAL A 52 12.17 12.13 -4.58
CA VAL A 52 11.43 11.04 -5.23
C VAL A 52 10.60 10.26 -4.21
N LEU A 53 11.19 9.96 -3.04
CA LEU A 53 10.50 9.26 -1.95
C LEU A 53 9.34 10.08 -1.36
N GLU A 54 9.54 11.38 -1.10
CA GLU A 54 8.46 12.28 -0.64
C GLU A 54 7.32 12.32 -1.67
N ALA A 55 7.65 12.48 -2.95
CA ALA A 55 6.66 12.50 -4.03
C ALA A 55 5.88 11.18 -4.16
N LEU A 56 6.55 10.04 -3.96
CA LEU A 56 5.94 8.72 -4.01
C LEU A 56 5.00 8.51 -2.82
N HIS A 57 5.46 8.83 -1.61
CA HIS A 57 4.66 8.73 -0.39
C HIS A 57 3.38 9.58 -0.47
N ASP A 58 3.49 10.83 -0.94
CA ASP A 58 2.33 11.71 -1.15
C ASP A 58 1.25 11.08 -2.05
N ARG A 59 1.67 10.42 -3.13
CA ARG A 59 0.76 9.81 -4.12
C ARG A 59 0.13 8.54 -3.60
N VAL A 60 0.92 7.72 -2.91
CA VAL A 60 0.44 6.52 -2.23
C VAL A 60 -0.60 6.89 -1.17
N ALA A 61 -0.33 7.93 -0.36
CA ALA A 61 -1.27 8.42 0.63
C ALA A 61 -2.57 8.96 0.00
N ALA A 62 -2.46 9.61 -1.16
CA ALA A 62 -3.59 10.12 -1.93
C ALA A 62 -4.28 9.08 -2.84
N LEU A 63 -3.86 7.81 -2.81
CA LEU A 63 -4.38 6.73 -3.68
C LEU A 63 -4.34 7.05 -5.19
N ARG A 64 -3.39 7.87 -5.61
CA ARG A 64 -3.17 8.23 -7.02
C ARG A 64 -2.24 7.24 -7.69
N TRP A 65 -2.77 6.05 -8.00
CA TRP A 65 -1.96 4.89 -8.38
C TRP A 65 -1.18 5.06 -9.68
N GLU A 66 -1.77 5.62 -10.74
CA GLU A 66 -1.07 5.84 -12.03
C GLU A 66 0.15 6.74 -11.86
N SER A 67 -0.04 7.86 -11.16
CA SER A 67 1.03 8.81 -10.87
C SER A 67 2.07 8.23 -9.91
N ALA A 68 1.65 7.40 -8.93
CA ALA A 68 2.56 6.70 -8.04
C ALA A 68 3.45 5.71 -8.81
N LEU A 69 2.88 4.92 -9.73
CA LEU A 69 3.64 4.00 -10.59
C LEU A 69 4.61 4.75 -11.49
N LYS A 70 4.20 5.89 -12.07
CA LYS A 70 5.10 6.73 -12.87
C LYS A 70 6.30 7.24 -12.06
N VAL A 71 6.08 7.69 -10.82
CA VAL A 71 7.17 8.10 -9.93
C VAL A 71 8.04 6.90 -9.52
N PHE A 72 7.44 5.72 -9.37
CA PHE A 72 8.18 4.50 -9.07
C PHE A 72 9.08 4.06 -10.24
N GLU A 73 8.60 4.09 -11.48
CA GLU A 73 9.46 3.84 -12.65
C GLU A 73 10.60 4.86 -12.75
N LEU A 74 10.32 6.15 -12.52
CA LEU A 74 11.37 7.17 -12.46
C LEU A 74 12.37 6.92 -11.33
N MET A 75 11.94 6.32 -10.22
CA MET A 75 12.80 5.91 -9.10
C MET A 75 13.71 4.76 -9.51
N ARG A 76 13.20 3.76 -10.25
CA ARG A 76 13.97 2.62 -10.77
C ARG A 76 15.06 3.03 -11.75
N ASP A 77 14.86 4.11 -12.50
CA ASP A 77 15.87 4.71 -13.40
C ASP A 77 17.03 5.41 -12.67
N GLN A 78 16.99 5.55 -11.34
CA GLN A 78 18.04 6.26 -10.59
C GLN A 78 19.18 5.33 -10.16
N VAL A 79 20.43 5.79 -10.32
CA VAL A 79 21.64 5.04 -9.94
C VAL A 79 21.67 4.63 -8.46
N TRP A 80 21.06 5.45 -7.58
CA TRP A 80 21.01 5.17 -6.14
C TRP A 80 19.89 4.22 -5.75
N TYR A 81 19.02 3.82 -6.68
CA TYR A 81 17.92 2.92 -6.39
C TYR A 81 18.45 1.55 -6.02
N ARG A 82 17.90 1.01 -4.94
CA ARG A 82 18.08 -0.38 -4.54
C ARG A 82 16.70 -0.97 -4.27
N PRO A 83 16.30 -2.02 -4.99
CA PRO A 83 15.06 -2.73 -4.73
C PRO A 83 14.97 -3.15 -3.26
N TYR A 84 13.82 -2.94 -2.64
CA TYR A 84 13.55 -3.46 -1.30
C TYR A 84 12.06 -3.77 -1.13
N VAL A 85 11.75 -4.87 -0.43
CA VAL A 85 10.39 -5.42 -0.32
C VAL A 85 9.35 -4.40 0.19
N GLY A 86 9.75 -3.50 1.09
CA GLY A 86 8.84 -2.55 1.73
C GLY A 86 8.18 -1.54 0.79
N ILE A 87 8.85 -1.10 -0.29
CA ILE A 87 8.20 -0.17 -1.25
C ILE A 87 7.16 -0.88 -2.10
N TYR A 88 7.47 -2.12 -2.51
CA TYR A 88 6.55 -2.97 -3.26
C TYR A 88 5.29 -3.27 -2.45
N ILE A 89 5.43 -3.68 -1.20
CA ILE A 89 4.28 -3.92 -0.30
C ILE A 89 3.36 -2.71 -0.21
N LYS A 90 3.93 -1.50 -0.03
CA LYS A 90 3.16 -0.25 0.03
C LYS A 90 2.40 0.01 -1.26
N LEU A 91 3.03 -0.18 -2.42
CA LEU A 91 2.40 0.02 -3.72
C LEU A 91 1.33 -1.03 -4.01
N ILE A 92 1.58 -2.30 -3.73
CA ILE A 92 0.62 -3.41 -3.86
C ILE A 92 -0.61 -3.16 -2.98
N THR A 93 -0.39 -2.76 -1.72
CA THR A 93 -1.48 -2.40 -0.80
C THR A 93 -2.32 -1.25 -1.34
N MET A 94 -1.67 -0.22 -1.90
CA MET A 94 -2.34 0.93 -2.49
C MET A 94 -3.15 0.52 -3.74
N LEU A 95 -2.58 -0.28 -4.64
CA LEU A 95 -3.27 -0.81 -5.82
C LEU A 95 -4.48 -1.66 -5.44
N GLY A 96 -4.38 -2.44 -4.36
CA GLY A 96 -5.51 -3.17 -3.80
C GLY A 96 -6.65 -2.26 -3.33
N LYS A 97 -6.34 -1.09 -2.73
CA LYS A 97 -7.34 -0.08 -2.36
C LYS A 97 -7.97 0.58 -3.61
N CYS A 98 -7.19 0.74 -4.67
CA CYS A 98 -7.64 1.29 -5.96
C CYS A 98 -8.33 0.27 -6.88
N LYS A 99 -8.57 -0.97 -6.42
CA LYS A 99 -9.19 -2.06 -7.21
C LYS A 99 -8.41 -2.38 -8.49
N GLN A 100 -7.07 -2.35 -8.42
CA GLN A 100 -6.16 -2.67 -9.52
C GLN A 100 -5.37 -3.97 -9.26
N PRO A 101 -6.02 -5.14 -9.22
CA PRO A 101 -5.37 -6.40 -8.84
C PRO A 101 -4.35 -6.89 -9.89
N GLY A 102 -4.56 -6.57 -11.17
CA GLY A 102 -3.60 -6.88 -12.24
C GLY A 102 -2.27 -6.18 -12.04
N LYS A 103 -2.30 -4.86 -11.82
CA LYS A 103 -1.11 -4.06 -11.49
C LYS A 103 -0.45 -4.47 -10.18
N ALA A 104 -1.24 -4.85 -9.18
CA ALA A 104 -0.71 -5.37 -7.92
C ALA A 104 0.11 -6.65 -8.13
N HIS A 105 -0.37 -7.54 -9.00
CA HIS A 105 0.33 -8.77 -9.36
C HIS A 105 1.58 -8.50 -10.21
N GLU A 106 1.50 -7.61 -11.20
CA GLU A 106 2.66 -7.17 -11.99
C GLU A 106 3.78 -6.64 -11.07
N LEU A 107 3.46 -5.80 -10.08
CA LEU A 107 4.44 -5.32 -9.12
C LEU A 107 4.99 -6.41 -8.19
N PHE A 108 4.16 -7.38 -7.79
CA PHE A 108 4.63 -8.52 -7.01
C PHE A 108 5.63 -9.37 -7.80
N GLN A 109 5.38 -9.59 -9.10
CA GLN A 109 6.32 -10.30 -9.96
C GLN A 109 7.59 -9.50 -10.19
N ALA A 110 7.49 -8.19 -10.48
CA ALA A 110 8.65 -7.32 -10.62
C ALA A 110 9.53 -7.29 -9.35
N MET A 111 8.92 -7.32 -8.17
CA MET A 111 9.64 -7.46 -6.89
C MET A 111 10.49 -8.73 -6.87
N VAL A 112 9.93 -9.88 -7.28
CA VAL A 112 10.63 -11.16 -7.35
C VAL A 112 11.75 -11.10 -8.39
N ASP A 113 11.48 -10.56 -9.58
CA ASP A 113 12.42 -10.48 -10.69
C ASP A 113 13.61 -9.57 -10.37
N GLU A 114 13.41 -8.55 -9.52
CA GLU A 114 14.46 -7.69 -8.98
C GLU A 114 15.23 -8.30 -7.78
N GLY A 115 14.95 -9.57 -7.45
CA GLY A 115 15.64 -10.31 -6.39
C GLY A 115 15.16 -9.99 -4.97
N CYS A 116 14.03 -9.30 -4.82
CA CYS A 116 13.42 -9.13 -3.49
C CYS A 116 12.63 -10.39 -3.13
N ALA A 117 13.08 -11.10 -2.09
CA ALA A 117 12.39 -12.28 -1.59
C ALA A 117 10.98 -11.92 -1.07
N PRO A 118 9.93 -12.57 -1.59
CA PRO A 118 8.60 -12.47 -1.01
C PRO A 118 8.58 -12.89 0.46
N ASN A 119 7.74 -12.21 1.23
CA ASN A 119 7.49 -12.52 2.63
C ASN A 119 5.97 -12.54 2.91
N LEU A 120 5.59 -12.94 4.13
CA LEU A 120 4.20 -12.95 4.59
C LEU A 120 3.46 -11.66 4.25
N GLU A 121 4.05 -10.50 4.55
CA GLU A 121 3.40 -9.20 4.32
C GLU A 121 3.12 -8.92 2.83
N SER A 122 4.06 -9.25 1.94
CA SER A 122 3.88 -9.09 0.49
C SER A 122 2.79 -9.98 -0.09
N TYR A 123 2.72 -11.24 0.37
CA TYR A 123 1.65 -12.15 -0.02
C TYR A 123 0.30 -11.68 0.51
N THR A 124 0.22 -11.32 1.80
CA THR A 124 -1.01 -10.80 2.42
C THR A 124 -1.49 -9.54 1.70
N ALA A 125 -0.59 -8.63 1.28
CA ALA A 125 -0.94 -7.46 0.49
C ALA A 125 -1.58 -7.84 -0.86
N LEU A 126 -1.02 -8.83 -1.56
CA LEU A 126 -1.53 -9.29 -2.84
C LEU A 126 -2.87 -10.04 -2.71
N VAL A 127 -3.02 -10.92 -1.70
CA VAL A 127 -4.30 -11.55 -1.33
C VAL A 127 -5.35 -10.46 -1.12
N SER A 128 -5.02 -9.43 -0.34
CA SER A 128 -5.90 -8.30 -0.06
C SER A 128 -6.30 -7.52 -1.31
N ALA A 129 -5.42 -7.43 -2.32
CA ALA A 129 -5.73 -6.77 -3.59
C ALA A 129 -6.76 -7.57 -4.42
N TYR A 130 -6.59 -8.89 -4.50
CA TYR A 130 -7.54 -9.77 -5.18
C TYR A 130 -8.89 -9.84 -4.47
N SER A 131 -8.92 -10.04 -3.15
CA SER A 131 -10.15 -10.07 -2.35
C SER A 131 -10.95 -8.78 -2.49
N ARG A 132 -10.30 -7.61 -2.41
CA ARG A 132 -11.00 -6.34 -2.62
C ARG A 132 -11.59 -6.22 -4.01
N SER A 133 -11.05 -6.88 -5.02
CA SER A 133 -11.51 -6.76 -6.40
C SER A 133 -12.49 -7.87 -6.79
N GLY A 134 -12.92 -8.71 -5.85
CA GLY A 134 -13.83 -9.82 -6.12
C GLY A 134 -13.18 -11.02 -6.80
N SER A 135 -11.86 -11.00 -7.01
CA SER A 135 -11.13 -12.08 -7.69
C SER A 135 -10.78 -13.21 -6.72
N PHE A 136 -11.80 -13.84 -6.15
CA PHE A 136 -11.63 -14.78 -5.03
C PHE A 136 -10.78 -16.00 -5.41
N ASP A 137 -10.94 -16.58 -6.60
CA ASP A 137 -10.18 -17.77 -7.02
C ASP A 137 -8.65 -17.52 -6.96
N ARG A 138 -8.21 -16.33 -7.37
CA ARG A 138 -6.80 -15.92 -7.28
C ARG A 138 -6.36 -15.70 -5.83
N ALA A 139 -7.24 -15.14 -5.00
CA ALA A 139 -6.96 -14.95 -3.58
C ALA A 139 -6.82 -16.28 -2.82
N PHE A 140 -7.66 -17.27 -3.12
CA PHE A 140 -7.56 -18.63 -2.57
C PHE A 140 -6.33 -19.38 -3.11
N SER A 141 -6.04 -19.26 -4.41
CA SER A 141 -4.82 -19.85 -4.99
C SER A 141 -3.55 -19.31 -4.29
N LEU A 142 -3.51 -18.01 -3.97
CA LEU A 142 -2.42 -17.43 -3.18
C LEU A 142 -2.38 -17.96 -1.74
N LEU A 143 -3.52 -18.19 -1.10
CA LEU A 143 -3.56 -18.79 0.24
C LEU A 143 -2.89 -20.17 0.22
N ASP A 144 -3.19 -20.99 -0.78
CA ASP A 144 -2.59 -22.32 -0.91
C ASP A 144 -1.09 -22.25 -1.24
N GLN A 145 -0.68 -21.30 -2.09
CA GLN A 145 0.73 -21.02 -2.34
C GLN A 145 1.45 -20.60 -1.05
N MET A 146 0.86 -19.73 -0.23
CA MET A 146 1.42 -19.30 1.05
C MET A 146 1.61 -20.48 2.02
N LYS A 147 0.65 -21.43 2.07
CA LYS A 147 0.78 -22.65 2.90
C LYS A 147 1.96 -23.51 2.47
N ALA A 148 2.22 -23.61 1.17
CA ALA A 148 3.33 -24.36 0.60
C ALA A 148 4.69 -23.63 0.69
N THR A 149 4.70 -22.32 0.96
CA THR A 149 5.91 -21.50 0.95
C THR A 149 6.51 -21.34 2.36
N PRO A 150 7.73 -21.84 2.62
CA PRO A 150 8.40 -21.66 3.91
C PRO A 150 8.57 -20.18 4.27
N GLY A 151 8.35 -19.83 5.53
CA GLY A 151 8.46 -18.44 6.01
C GLY A 151 7.33 -17.49 5.59
N CYS A 152 6.36 -17.96 4.78
CA CYS A 152 5.23 -17.15 4.30
C CYS A 152 3.86 -17.74 4.67
N ARG A 153 3.81 -18.57 5.72
CA ARG A 153 2.57 -19.24 6.15
C ARG A 153 1.49 -18.22 6.49
N PRO A 154 0.23 -18.43 6.04
CA PRO A 154 -0.88 -17.53 6.34
C PRO A 154 -1.06 -17.31 7.84
N ASP A 155 -1.42 -16.09 8.21
CA ASP A 155 -1.67 -15.67 9.58
C ASP A 155 -3.13 -15.24 9.79
N VAL A 156 -3.45 -14.80 11.01
CA VAL A 156 -4.79 -14.31 11.36
C VAL A 156 -5.26 -13.21 10.40
N GLN A 157 -4.35 -12.31 9.97
CA GLN A 157 -4.69 -11.22 9.06
C GLN A 157 -5.10 -11.74 7.68
N THR A 158 -4.34 -12.71 7.15
CA THR A 158 -4.59 -13.33 5.84
C THR A 158 -5.97 -13.97 5.78
N TYR A 159 -6.30 -14.80 6.76
CA TYR A 159 -7.62 -15.44 6.84
C TYR A 159 -8.74 -14.43 7.09
N SER A 160 -8.51 -13.42 7.94
CA SER A 160 -9.52 -12.39 8.20
C SER A 160 -9.92 -11.62 6.94
N ILE A 161 -8.96 -11.37 6.04
CA ILE A 161 -9.23 -10.75 4.74
C ILE A 161 -10.17 -11.63 3.90
N LEU A 162 -9.86 -12.92 3.78
CA LEU A 162 -10.63 -13.86 2.97
C LEU A 162 -12.03 -14.10 3.56
N ILE A 163 -12.14 -14.30 4.87
CA ILE A 163 -13.42 -14.50 5.56
C ILE A 163 -14.31 -13.28 5.36
N LYS A 164 -13.80 -12.07 5.61
CA LYS A 164 -14.55 -10.83 5.39
C LYS A 164 -15.02 -10.73 3.94
N SER A 165 -14.17 -11.12 3.00
CA SER A 165 -14.49 -11.10 1.56
C SER A 165 -15.62 -12.07 1.21
N CYS A 166 -15.59 -13.29 1.74
CA CYS A 166 -16.63 -14.30 1.52
C CYS A 166 -17.96 -13.90 2.17
N LEU A 167 -17.91 -13.30 3.36
CA LEU A 167 -19.11 -12.77 4.02
C LEU A 167 -19.77 -11.65 3.20
N HIS A 168 -18.98 -10.77 2.59
CA HIS A 168 -19.52 -9.76 1.67
C HIS A 168 -20.12 -10.35 0.39
N ALA A 169 -19.68 -11.55 -0.02
CA ALA A 169 -20.20 -12.29 -1.15
C ALA A 169 -21.32 -13.28 -0.77
N TYR A 170 -21.71 -13.35 0.51
CA TYR A 170 -22.67 -14.33 1.05
C TYR A 170 -22.27 -15.80 0.81
N ASP A 171 -20.97 -16.07 0.66
CA ASP A 171 -20.42 -17.41 0.46
C ASP A 171 -20.06 -18.03 1.82
N PHE A 172 -21.09 -18.46 2.56
CA PHE A 172 -20.96 -18.97 3.93
C PHE A 172 -20.26 -20.33 4.00
N ASP A 173 -20.34 -21.13 2.95
CA ASP A 173 -19.64 -22.41 2.88
C ASP A 173 -18.13 -22.20 2.90
N LYS A 174 -17.61 -21.27 2.08
CA LYS A 174 -16.18 -20.92 2.12
C LYS A 174 -15.74 -20.27 3.43
N VAL A 175 -16.63 -19.53 4.10
CA VAL A 175 -16.35 -18.98 5.43
C VAL A 175 -16.11 -20.12 6.43
N LYS A 176 -16.95 -21.16 6.40
CA LYS A 176 -16.78 -22.34 7.25
C LYS A 176 -15.48 -23.06 6.93
N ASP A 177 -15.19 -23.29 5.65
CA ASP A 177 -13.95 -23.94 5.21
C ASP A 177 -12.70 -23.19 5.68
N LEU A 178 -12.71 -21.86 5.58
CA LEU A 178 -11.62 -21.00 6.05
C LEU A 178 -11.43 -21.08 7.58
N LEU A 179 -12.52 -21.14 8.35
CA LEU A 179 -12.46 -21.27 9.81
C LEU A 179 -11.91 -22.65 10.24
N GLU A 180 -12.30 -23.71 9.54
CA GLU A 180 -11.77 -25.06 9.77
C GLU A 180 -10.29 -25.16 9.38
N ASP A 181 -9.90 -24.51 8.29
CA ASP A 181 -8.49 -24.42 7.86
C ASP A 181 -7.64 -23.63 8.85
N MET A 182 -8.13 -22.49 9.38
CA MET A 182 -7.49 -21.77 10.49
C MET A 182 -7.28 -22.67 11.71
N ALA A 183 -8.32 -23.41 12.11
CA ALA A 183 -8.25 -24.30 13.27
C ALA A 183 -7.21 -25.41 13.07
N ARG A 184 -7.17 -26.04 11.89
CA ARG A 184 -6.16 -27.05 11.52
C ARG A 184 -4.74 -26.47 11.52
N ALA A 185 -4.60 -25.20 11.14
CA ALA A 185 -3.32 -24.49 11.20
C ALA A 185 -2.93 -24.01 12.61
N GLY A 186 -3.78 -24.22 13.63
CA GLY A 186 -3.56 -23.75 15.01
C GLY A 186 -3.72 -22.23 15.18
N ILE A 187 -4.40 -21.57 14.24
CA ILE A 187 -4.58 -20.11 14.21
C ILE A 187 -5.95 -19.77 14.80
N ARG A 188 -5.97 -18.98 15.88
CA ARG A 188 -7.23 -18.57 16.49
C ARG A 188 -7.85 -17.38 15.75
N PRO A 189 -9.16 -17.43 15.41
CA PRO A 189 -9.88 -16.26 14.94
C PRO A 189 -9.81 -15.11 15.96
N ASN A 190 -9.74 -13.86 15.48
CA ASN A 190 -9.72 -12.70 16.36
C ASN A 190 -11.13 -12.09 16.48
N THR A 191 -11.27 -11.08 17.36
CA THR A 191 -12.54 -10.37 17.60
C THR A 191 -13.14 -9.78 16.31
N VAL A 192 -12.30 -9.39 15.35
CA VAL A 192 -12.76 -8.89 14.04
C VAL A 192 -13.44 -9.99 13.25
N THR A 193 -12.91 -11.22 13.26
CA THR A 193 -13.55 -12.37 12.60
C THR A 193 -14.94 -12.64 13.18
N TYR A 194 -15.07 -12.72 14.52
CA TYR A 194 -16.35 -12.98 15.18
C TYR A 194 -17.37 -11.85 14.98
N ASN A 195 -16.96 -10.59 15.13
CA ASN A 195 -17.86 -9.44 14.93
C ASN A 195 -18.40 -9.39 13.49
N THR A 196 -17.56 -9.75 12.50
CA THR A 196 -17.98 -9.78 11.09
C THR A 196 -18.98 -10.90 10.82
N LEU A 197 -18.82 -12.07 11.46
CA LEU A 197 -19.77 -13.18 11.38
C LEU A 197 -21.14 -12.82 11.97
N ILE A 198 -21.16 -12.17 13.14
CA ILE A 198 -22.40 -11.75 13.81
C ILE A 198 -23.16 -10.74 12.95
N ASP A 199 -22.48 -9.75 12.37
CA ASP A 199 -23.11 -8.76 11.47
C ASP A 199 -23.68 -9.39 10.20
N ALA A 200 -22.99 -10.40 9.63
CA ALA A 200 -23.45 -11.11 8.44
C ALA A 200 -24.70 -11.98 8.72
N HIS A 201 -24.71 -12.75 9.82
CA HIS A 201 -25.87 -13.54 10.20
C HIS A 201 -27.10 -12.68 10.54
N GLY A 202 -26.90 -11.50 11.13
CA GLY A 202 -27.99 -10.54 11.40
C GLY A 202 -28.61 -9.92 10.14
N LYS A 203 -27.93 -9.97 8.99
CA LYS A 203 -28.43 -9.48 7.69
C LYS A 203 -29.06 -10.58 6.83
N ALA A 204 -28.64 -11.84 6.99
CA ALA A 204 -29.22 -12.98 6.29
C ALA A 204 -30.52 -13.51 6.94
N GLY A 205 -30.78 -13.17 8.20
CA GLY A 205 -32.00 -13.53 8.94
C GLY A 205 -33.16 -12.53 8.82
N ARG A 206 -33.18 -11.69 7.78
CA ARG A 206 -34.32 -10.81 7.44
C ARG A 206 -34.92 -11.20 6.11
#